data_AF-A0A3P3QXW9-F1
#
_entry.id   AF-A0A3P3QXW9-F1
#
_cell.length_a   1.000
_cell.length_b   1.000
_cell.length_c   1.000
_cell.angle_alpha   90.00
_cell.angle_beta   90.00
_cell.angle_gamma   90.00
#
_symmetry.space_group_name_H-M   'P 1'
#
loop_
_entity.id
_entity.type
_entity.pdbx_description
1 polymer ?
#
loop_
_entity_poly.entity_id
_entity_poly.type
_entity_poly.pdbx_seq_one_letter_code
_entity_poly.pdbx_strand_id
1 'polypeptide(L)'
;MDTLEELKKIIKSEKLDNRAKEFYLSNISSLDKEKQKAILDLVVKMNNAGFRNNIPAAYSEVTENIPQFARMSVFKEMQKIVRDIEGNLELADEFYEDDKELLDRFNDCFSESEAERFLKIYTKAVISKFYSFLEEGNPRSEDDDLNWALLETKADGSHSERIIEGFLEDDFNEEDYDWNNEDEF
;
A
#
# COMPACT_ATOMS: atom_id res chain seq x y z
N MET A 1 3.62 24.66 18.09
CA MET A 1 4.92 24.00 17.85
C MET A 1 5.38 24.41 16.47
N ASP A 2 6.68 24.63 16.23
CA ASP A 2 7.16 25.01 14.90
C ASP A 2 7.14 23.78 13.97
N THR A 3 6.40 23.86 12.85
CA THR A 3 6.18 22.75 11.91
C THR A 3 7.50 22.16 11.40
N LEU A 4 8.48 23.01 11.10
CA LEU A 4 9.78 22.56 10.63
C LEU A 4 10.54 21.75 11.70
N GLU A 5 10.51 22.20 12.95
CA GLU A 5 11.14 21.45 14.06
C GLU A 5 10.46 20.10 14.33
N GLU A 6 9.15 20.00 14.13
CA GLU A 6 8.42 18.74 14.23
C GLU A 6 8.82 17.76 13.12
N LEU A 7 8.84 18.21 11.86
CA LEU A 7 9.30 17.42 10.73
C LEU A 7 10.74 16.93 10.92
N LYS A 8 11.65 17.81 11.39
CA LYS A 8 13.04 17.41 11.69
C LYS A 8 13.14 16.30 12.74
N LYS A 9 12.25 16.30 13.74
CA LYS A 9 12.19 15.22 14.75
C LYS A 9 11.74 13.91 14.12
N ILE A 10 10.68 13.95 13.32
CA ILE A 10 10.13 12.77 12.63
C ILE A 10 11.21 12.14 11.72
N ILE A 11 11.86 12.93 10.87
CA ILE A 11 12.90 12.44 9.95
C ILE A 11 14.04 11.74 10.70
N LYS A 12 14.43 12.25 11.87
CA LYS A 12 15.48 11.65 12.68
C LYS A 12 15.07 10.32 13.28
N SER A 13 13.79 10.16 13.66
CA SER A 13 13.25 8.92 14.24
C SER A 13 12.94 7.82 13.23
N GLU A 14 12.66 8.15 11.97
CA GLU A 14 12.33 7.15 10.94
C GLU A 14 13.52 6.23 10.60
N LYS A 15 13.20 5.02 10.10
CA LYS A 15 14.17 3.98 9.69
C LYS A 15 14.71 4.27 8.29
N LEU A 16 15.24 5.48 8.10
CA LEU A 16 15.90 5.93 6.87
C LEU A 16 17.42 5.84 7.02
N ASP A 17 18.13 5.60 5.92
CA ASP A 17 19.58 5.72 5.90
C ASP A 17 20.03 7.19 6.09
N ASN A 18 21.30 7.39 6.44
CA ASN A 18 21.82 8.74 6.73
C ASN A 18 21.73 9.69 5.53
N ARG A 19 21.91 9.18 4.31
CA ARG A 19 21.86 9.99 3.09
C ARG A 19 20.43 10.46 2.81
N ALA A 20 19.45 9.59 2.98
CA ALA A 20 18.04 9.92 2.88
C ALA A 20 17.65 10.94 3.96
N LYS A 21 18.09 10.77 5.21
CA LYS A 21 17.84 11.75 6.28
C LYS A 21 18.41 13.12 5.94
N GLU A 22 19.65 13.20 5.49
CA GLU A 22 20.28 14.47 5.08
C GLU A 22 19.52 15.12 3.93
N PHE A 23 19.11 14.32 2.93
CA PHE A 23 18.31 14.79 1.81
C PHE A 23 17.00 15.44 2.27
N TYR A 24 16.19 14.75 3.06
CA TYR A 24 14.89 15.29 3.50
C TYR A 24 15.04 16.47 4.47
N LEU A 25 16.01 16.43 5.38
CA LEU A 25 16.27 17.56 6.28
C LEU A 25 16.62 18.84 5.50
N SER A 26 17.45 18.72 4.47
CA SER A 26 17.84 19.84 3.61
C SER A 26 16.66 20.36 2.79
N ASN A 27 15.96 19.47 2.08
CA ASN A 27 14.90 19.86 1.15
C ASN A 27 13.65 20.39 1.87
N ILE A 28 13.23 19.79 2.99
CA ILE A 28 12.06 20.30 3.73
C ILE A 28 12.35 21.68 4.33
N SER A 29 13.60 21.93 4.74
CA SER A 29 14.01 23.23 5.27
C SER A 29 13.98 24.36 4.24
N SER A 30 14.05 24.04 2.94
CA SER A 30 13.99 25.04 1.85
C SER A 30 12.57 25.30 1.34
N LEU A 31 11.59 24.50 1.73
CA LEU A 31 10.18 24.69 1.36
C LEU A 31 9.56 25.88 2.11
N ASP A 32 8.52 26.44 1.51
CA ASP A 32 7.66 27.41 2.19
C ASP A 32 6.86 26.76 3.34
N LYS A 33 6.29 27.59 4.20
CA LYS A 33 5.54 27.14 5.39
C LYS A 33 4.28 26.37 5.03
N GLU A 34 3.66 26.63 3.89
CA GLU A 34 2.42 25.95 3.48
C GLU A 34 2.74 24.50 3.10
N LYS A 35 3.79 24.28 2.31
CA LYS A 35 4.26 22.94 1.95
C LYS A 35 4.79 22.17 3.16
N GLN A 36 5.54 22.82 4.06
CA GLN A 36 5.96 22.19 5.31
C GLN A 36 4.76 21.71 6.11
N LYS A 37 3.72 22.55 6.24
CA LYS A 37 2.50 22.17 6.96
C LYS A 37 1.77 21.02 6.26
N ALA A 38 1.63 21.07 4.93
CA ALA A 38 0.99 20.01 4.16
C ALA A 38 1.70 18.65 4.33
N ILE A 39 3.04 18.63 4.34
CA ILE A 39 3.81 17.42 4.59
C ILE A 39 3.55 16.89 6.00
N LEU A 40 3.57 17.76 7.02
CA LEU A 40 3.31 17.34 8.40
C LEU A 40 1.89 16.77 8.57
N ASP A 41 0.89 17.47 8.04
CA ASP A 41 -0.51 17.04 8.09
C ASP A 41 -0.69 15.67 7.40
N LEU A 42 -0.01 15.46 6.27
CA LEU A 42 -0.04 14.19 5.54
C LEU A 42 0.70 13.06 6.29
N VAL A 43 1.86 13.33 6.90
CA VAL A 43 2.56 12.34 7.75
C VAL A 43 1.68 11.91 8.91
N VAL A 44 1.01 12.85 9.58
CA VAL A 44 0.08 12.52 10.68
C VAL A 44 -1.08 11.66 10.17
N LYS A 45 -1.66 12.01 9.01
CA LYS A 45 -2.71 11.20 8.37
C LYS A 45 -2.23 9.78 8.05
N MET A 46 -1.03 9.65 7.48
CA MET A 46 -0.41 8.36 7.14
C MET A 46 -0.12 7.52 8.40
N ASN A 47 0.39 8.13 9.47
CA ASN A 47 0.60 7.44 10.74
C ASN A 47 -0.71 6.92 11.34
N ASN A 48 -1.78 7.74 11.31
CA ASN A 48 -3.09 7.33 11.79
C ASN A 48 -3.66 6.17 10.97
N ALA A 49 -3.45 6.17 9.66
CA ALA A 49 -3.80 5.06 8.78
C ALA A 49 -2.91 3.81 8.96
N GLY A 50 -2.00 3.81 9.93
CA GLY A 50 -1.11 2.68 10.23
C GLY A 50 0.01 2.48 9.22
N PHE A 51 0.46 3.53 8.52
CA PHE A 51 1.65 3.48 7.66
C PHE A 51 2.92 3.85 8.43
N ARG A 52 4.07 3.35 7.99
CA ARG A 52 5.39 3.59 8.61
C ARG A 52 6.35 4.24 7.61
N ASN A 53 7.35 4.96 8.13
CA ASN A 53 8.38 5.66 7.35
C ASN A 53 7.77 6.60 6.29
N ASN A 54 6.92 7.52 6.74
CA ASN A 54 6.00 8.27 5.89
C ASN A 54 6.61 9.52 5.25
N ILE A 55 7.81 9.98 5.69
CA ILE A 55 8.42 11.21 5.12
C ILE A 55 8.63 11.13 3.60
N PRO A 56 9.21 10.07 3.01
CA PRO A 56 9.39 9.97 1.55
C PRO A 56 8.07 10.10 0.78
N ALA A 57 7.05 9.38 1.22
CA ALA A 57 5.72 9.37 0.62
C ALA A 57 5.05 10.76 0.76
N ALA A 58 5.02 11.31 1.97
CA ALA A 58 4.41 12.62 2.20
C ALA A 58 5.13 13.75 1.47
N TYR A 59 6.48 13.70 1.39
CA TYR A 59 7.27 14.67 0.65
C TYR A 59 6.92 14.63 -0.84
N SER A 60 7.01 13.47 -1.48
CA SER A 60 6.72 13.32 -2.91
C SER A 60 5.27 13.67 -3.25
N GLU A 61 4.29 13.32 -2.42
CA GLU A 61 2.91 13.73 -2.66
C GLU A 61 2.73 15.25 -2.68
N VAL A 62 3.40 15.98 -1.77
CA VAL A 62 3.28 17.44 -1.70
C VAL A 62 4.12 18.15 -2.77
N THR A 63 5.30 17.62 -3.12
CA THR A 63 6.21 18.31 -4.05
C THR A 63 6.04 17.90 -5.51
N GLU A 64 5.58 16.67 -5.75
CA GLU A 64 5.48 16.05 -7.08
C GLU A 64 4.04 15.70 -7.47
N ASN A 65 3.08 15.88 -6.56
CA ASN A 65 1.65 15.62 -6.80
C ASN A 65 1.33 14.14 -7.11
N ILE A 66 2.15 13.22 -6.60
CA ILE A 66 1.92 11.76 -6.69
C ILE A 66 0.96 11.34 -5.57
N PRO A 67 -0.14 10.60 -5.81
CA PRO A 67 -1.12 10.26 -4.79
C PRO A 67 -0.64 9.12 -3.87
N GLN A 68 0.44 9.35 -3.12
CA GLN A 68 1.12 8.34 -2.30
C GLN A 68 0.22 7.77 -1.20
N PHE A 69 -0.59 8.60 -0.54
CA PHE A 69 -1.54 8.11 0.44
C PHE A 69 -2.49 7.07 -0.16
N ALA A 70 -3.08 7.37 -1.32
CA ALA A 70 -3.98 6.45 -2.01
C ALA A 70 -3.26 5.18 -2.45
N ARG A 71 -2.03 5.31 -2.96
CA ARG A 71 -1.18 4.18 -3.36
C ARG A 71 -0.89 3.23 -2.19
N MET A 72 -0.45 3.77 -1.06
CA MET A 72 -0.18 3.00 0.16
C MET A 72 -1.46 2.37 0.73
N SER A 73 -2.61 3.05 0.64
CA SER A 73 -3.90 2.47 1.03
C SER A 73 -4.25 1.24 0.19
N VAL A 74 -4.12 1.32 -1.15
CA VAL A 74 -4.38 0.17 -2.04
C VAL A 74 -3.47 -1.02 -1.68
N PHE A 75 -2.18 -0.77 -1.47
CA PHE A 75 -1.26 -1.83 -1.07
C PHE A 75 -1.55 -2.43 0.31
N LYS A 76 -1.98 -1.61 1.29
CA LYS A 76 -2.38 -2.11 2.61
C LYS A 76 -3.56 -3.08 2.50
N GLU A 77 -4.59 -2.73 1.71
CA GLU A 77 -5.75 -3.61 1.51
C GLU A 77 -5.38 -4.91 0.76
N MET A 78 -4.51 -4.82 -0.24
CA MET A 78 -3.96 -6.01 -0.90
C MET A 78 -3.18 -6.92 0.08
N GLN A 79 -2.39 -6.35 0.99
CA GLN A 79 -1.70 -7.11 2.03
C GLN A 79 -2.67 -7.75 3.04
N LYS A 80 -3.81 -7.11 3.35
CA LYS A 80 -4.84 -7.72 4.19
C LYS A 80 -5.38 -9.00 3.54
N ILE A 81 -5.66 -8.97 2.23
CA ILE A 81 -6.06 -10.17 1.47
C ILE A 81 -5.00 -11.28 1.58
N VAL A 82 -3.71 -10.93 1.45
CA VAL A 82 -2.62 -11.91 1.59
C VAL A 82 -2.54 -12.51 3.00
N ARG A 83 -2.91 -11.75 4.03
CA ARG A 83 -2.85 -12.18 5.43
C ARG A 83 -4.09 -12.99 5.85
N ASP A 84 -5.23 -12.78 5.20
CA ASP A 84 -6.51 -13.38 5.56
C ASP A 84 -6.72 -14.74 4.87
N ILE A 85 -5.98 -15.77 5.31
CA ILE A 85 -6.08 -17.11 4.72
C ILE A 85 -7.46 -17.74 4.98
N GLU A 86 -8.03 -17.52 6.17
CA GLU A 86 -9.33 -18.06 6.54
C GLU A 86 -10.44 -17.44 5.66
N GLY A 87 -10.51 -16.11 5.55
CA GLY A 87 -11.51 -15.46 4.69
C GLY A 87 -11.35 -15.82 3.21
N ASN A 88 -10.12 -16.02 2.73
CA ASN A 88 -9.89 -16.51 1.37
C ASN A 88 -10.40 -17.94 1.16
N LEU A 89 -10.29 -18.81 2.17
CA LEU A 89 -10.80 -20.19 2.12
C LEU A 89 -12.34 -20.20 2.19
N GLU A 90 -12.94 -19.38 3.05
CA GLU A 90 -14.40 -19.22 3.10
C GLU A 90 -14.96 -18.79 1.74
N LEU A 91 -14.32 -17.82 1.08
CA LEU A 91 -14.70 -17.40 -0.27
C LEU A 91 -14.48 -18.50 -1.31
N ALA A 92 -13.43 -19.31 -1.18
CA ALA A 92 -13.19 -20.44 -2.07
C ALA A 92 -14.28 -21.52 -1.94
N ASP A 93 -14.74 -21.78 -0.72
CA ASP A 93 -15.85 -22.70 -0.44
C ASP A 93 -17.15 -22.25 -1.14
N GLU A 94 -17.44 -20.96 -1.23
CA GLU A 94 -18.60 -20.45 -1.99
C GLU A 94 -18.51 -20.74 -3.49
N PHE A 95 -17.30 -20.75 -4.06
CA PHE A 95 -17.08 -21.04 -5.48
C PHE A 95 -17.06 -22.54 -5.79
N TYR A 96 -16.67 -23.36 -4.82
CA TYR A 96 -16.39 -24.79 -5.01
C TYR A 96 -16.98 -25.66 -3.87
N GLU A 97 -18.25 -25.42 -3.54
CA GLU A 97 -18.95 -26.10 -2.41
C GLU A 97 -18.87 -27.64 -2.46
N ASP A 98 -18.79 -28.22 -3.66
CA ASP A 98 -18.74 -29.66 -3.91
C ASP A 98 -17.32 -30.27 -3.76
N ASP A 99 -16.26 -29.47 -3.67
CA ASP A 99 -14.87 -29.92 -3.70
C ASP A 99 -14.24 -30.12 -2.30
N LYS A 100 -15.06 -30.29 -1.25
CA LYS A 100 -14.55 -30.51 0.13
C LYS A 100 -13.55 -31.66 0.24
N GLU A 101 -13.77 -32.76 -0.49
CA GLU A 101 -12.84 -33.88 -0.52
C GLU A 101 -11.46 -33.51 -1.11
N LEU A 102 -11.40 -32.51 -2.00
CA LEU A 102 -10.14 -32.01 -2.55
C LEU A 102 -9.37 -31.21 -1.49
N LEU A 103 -10.06 -30.39 -0.71
CA LEU A 103 -9.46 -29.60 0.38
C LEU A 103 -8.94 -30.51 1.49
N ASP A 104 -9.71 -31.52 1.88
CA ASP A 104 -9.30 -32.52 2.88
C ASP A 104 -8.01 -33.23 2.43
N ARG A 105 -7.95 -33.66 1.17
CA ARG A 105 -6.74 -34.29 0.61
C ARG A 105 -5.53 -33.35 0.54
N PHE A 106 -5.76 -32.06 0.32
CA PHE A 106 -4.70 -31.06 0.36
C PHE A 106 -4.16 -30.92 1.79
N ASN A 107 -5.05 -30.81 2.77
CA ASN A 107 -4.69 -30.72 4.19
C ASN A 107 -4.02 -32.00 4.71
N ASP A 108 -4.36 -33.18 4.18
CA ASP A 108 -3.68 -34.43 4.53
C ASP A 108 -2.20 -34.48 4.09
N CYS A 109 -1.79 -33.61 3.15
CA CYS A 109 -0.42 -33.57 2.62
C CYS A 109 0.53 -32.66 3.42
N PHE A 110 0.00 -31.78 4.26
CA PHE A 110 0.75 -30.75 4.99
C PHE A 110 0.31 -30.70 6.45
N SER A 111 1.19 -30.27 7.36
CA SER A 111 0.68 -29.75 8.63
C SER A 111 -0.14 -28.48 8.39
N GLU A 112 -1.04 -28.14 9.31
CA GLU A 112 -1.83 -26.90 9.27
C GLU A 112 -0.93 -25.66 9.03
N SER A 113 0.20 -25.57 9.73
CA SER A 113 1.16 -24.47 9.57
C SER A 113 1.85 -24.42 8.19
N GLU A 114 2.06 -25.57 7.56
CA GLU A 114 2.65 -25.66 6.22
C GLU A 114 1.62 -25.31 5.15
N ALA A 115 0.38 -25.77 5.32
CA ALA A 115 -0.74 -25.43 4.46
C ALA A 115 -1.01 -23.92 4.49
N GLU A 116 -1.14 -23.33 5.67
CA GLU A 116 -1.33 -21.88 5.84
C GLU A 116 -0.19 -21.08 5.19
N ARG A 117 1.06 -21.48 5.45
CA ARG A 117 2.23 -20.83 4.84
C ARG A 117 2.22 -20.93 3.31
N PHE A 118 1.87 -22.11 2.77
CA PHE A 118 1.80 -22.31 1.32
C PHE A 118 0.70 -21.45 0.70
N LEU A 119 -0.49 -21.42 1.29
CA LEU A 119 -1.61 -20.60 0.85
C LEU A 119 -1.27 -19.11 0.90
N LYS A 120 -0.57 -18.65 1.95
CA LYS A 120 -0.06 -17.27 2.03
C LYS A 120 0.93 -16.94 0.92
N ILE A 121 1.88 -17.83 0.63
CA ILE A 121 2.83 -17.64 -0.48
C ILE A 121 2.10 -17.56 -1.82
N TYR A 122 1.15 -18.48 -2.06
CA TYR A 122 0.38 -18.50 -3.29
C TYR A 122 -0.47 -17.24 -3.46
N THR A 123 -1.20 -16.84 -2.42
CA THR A 123 -2.03 -15.63 -2.41
C THR A 123 -1.17 -14.39 -2.65
N LYS A 124 -0.01 -14.29 -1.99
CA LYS A 124 0.95 -13.20 -2.24
C LYS A 124 1.37 -13.15 -3.72
N ALA A 125 1.66 -14.29 -4.33
CA ALA A 125 2.03 -14.35 -5.74
C ALA A 125 0.88 -13.95 -6.69
N VAL A 126 -0.36 -14.32 -6.37
CA VAL A 126 -1.56 -13.92 -7.14
C VAL A 126 -1.78 -12.41 -7.04
N ILE A 127 -1.76 -11.86 -5.82
CA ILE A 127 -1.89 -10.42 -5.58
C ILE A 127 -0.75 -9.64 -6.24
N SER A 128 0.47 -10.20 -6.24
CA SER A 128 1.59 -9.59 -6.95
C SER A 128 1.34 -9.44 -8.44
N LYS A 129 0.84 -10.50 -9.09
CA LYS A 129 0.45 -10.42 -10.50
C LYS A 129 -0.67 -9.42 -10.74
N PHE A 130 -1.62 -9.32 -9.80
CA PHE A 130 -2.72 -8.38 -9.92
C PHE A 130 -2.24 -6.93 -9.87
N TYR A 131 -1.38 -6.54 -8.92
CA TYR A 131 -0.86 -5.17 -8.92
C TYR A 131 0.08 -4.91 -10.11
N SER A 132 0.85 -5.89 -10.58
CA SER A 132 1.63 -5.74 -11.83
C SER A 132 0.72 -5.43 -13.01
N PHE A 133 -0.45 -6.06 -13.09
CA PHE A 133 -1.46 -5.73 -14.11
C PHE A 133 -2.02 -4.31 -13.94
N LEU A 134 -2.21 -3.83 -12.71
CA LEU A 134 -2.60 -2.44 -12.46
C LEU A 134 -1.53 -1.44 -12.94
N GLU A 135 -0.26 -1.81 -12.82
CA GLU A 135 0.87 -0.98 -13.25
C GLU A 135 1.09 -1.00 -14.76
N GLU A 136 1.06 -2.18 -15.38
CA GLU A 136 1.23 -2.34 -16.83
C GLU A 136 0.06 -1.74 -17.63
N GLY A 137 -1.09 -1.52 -16.98
CA GLY A 137 -2.28 -0.95 -17.59
C GLY A 137 -2.96 -1.91 -18.56
N ASN A 138 -3.69 -1.39 -19.54
CA ASN A 138 -4.42 -2.24 -20.49
C ASN A 138 -3.45 -3.01 -21.44
N PRO A 139 -3.38 -4.35 -21.36
CA PRO A 139 -2.54 -5.17 -22.26
C PRO A 139 -3.02 -5.14 -23.72
N ARG A 140 -4.24 -4.63 -23.98
CA ARG A 140 -4.82 -4.45 -25.32
C ARG A 140 -4.86 -2.99 -25.76
N SER A 141 -4.07 -2.12 -25.15
CA SER A 141 -4.02 -0.71 -25.53
C SER A 141 -3.67 -0.50 -27.01
N GLU A 142 -2.97 -1.44 -27.65
CA GLU A 142 -2.66 -1.43 -29.09
C GLU A 142 -3.80 -1.93 -30.00
N ASP A 143 -4.84 -2.60 -29.47
CA ASP A 143 -5.90 -3.26 -30.26
C ASP A 143 -7.15 -2.38 -30.48
N ASP A 144 -7.45 -1.45 -29.56
CA ASP A 144 -8.72 -0.68 -29.53
C ASP A 144 -8.53 0.81 -29.16
N ASP A 145 -7.29 1.31 -29.06
CA ASP A 145 -6.98 2.69 -28.62
C ASP A 145 -7.57 3.10 -27.24
N LEU A 146 -8.20 2.17 -26.51
CA LEU A 146 -8.78 2.38 -25.19
C LEU A 146 -7.78 1.95 -24.10
N ASN A 147 -7.68 2.74 -23.04
CA ASN A 147 -6.88 2.41 -21.86
C ASN A 147 -7.67 2.73 -20.58
N TRP A 148 -7.24 2.18 -19.45
CA TRP A 148 -7.84 2.41 -18.14
C TRP A 148 -6.76 2.67 -17.11
N ALA A 149 -7.13 3.36 -16.03
CA ALA A 149 -6.24 3.62 -14.91
C ALA A 149 -7.06 3.69 -13.61
N LEU A 150 -6.39 3.48 -12.48
CA LEU A 150 -6.98 3.72 -11.17
C LEU A 150 -6.99 5.22 -10.87
N LEU A 151 -8.12 5.73 -10.39
CA LEU A 151 -8.30 7.14 -10.06
C LEU A 151 -8.61 7.31 -8.58
N GLU A 152 -7.98 8.28 -7.95
CA GLU A 152 -8.33 8.68 -6.59
C GLU A 152 -9.70 9.38 -6.59
N THR A 153 -10.51 9.09 -5.57
CA THR A 153 -11.82 9.73 -5.37
C THR A 153 -11.84 10.50 -4.07
N LYS A 154 -12.68 11.54 -4.03
CA LYS A 154 -12.98 12.29 -2.82
C LYS A 154 -14.09 11.58 -2.04
N ALA A 155 -14.21 11.92 -0.76
CA ALA A 155 -15.24 11.37 0.12
C ALA A 155 -16.68 11.64 -0.35
N ASP A 156 -16.90 12.67 -1.17
CA ASP A 156 -18.21 12.99 -1.76
C ASP A 156 -18.51 12.21 -3.05
N GLY A 157 -17.63 11.27 -3.45
CA GLY A 157 -17.76 10.46 -4.64
C GLY A 157 -17.31 11.16 -5.93
N SER A 158 -16.88 12.42 -5.86
CA SER A 158 -16.27 13.08 -7.03
C SER A 158 -14.87 12.53 -7.29
N HIS A 159 -14.50 12.42 -8.56
CA HIS A 159 -13.16 11.95 -8.93
C HIS A 159 -12.14 13.08 -8.74
N SER A 160 -10.97 12.72 -8.22
CA SER A 160 -9.79 13.54 -8.42
C SER A 160 -9.25 13.29 -9.83
N GLU A 161 -8.50 14.23 -10.38
CA GLU A 161 -7.80 14.04 -11.65
C GLU A 161 -6.45 13.30 -11.46
N ARG A 162 -6.16 12.81 -10.24
CA ARG A 162 -4.91 12.11 -9.93
C ARG A 162 -5.05 10.63 -10.25
N ILE A 163 -4.17 10.16 -11.13
CA ILE A 163 -4.02 8.75 -11.45
C ILE A 163 -3.17 8.09 -10.36
N ILE A 164 -3.65 6.96 -9.85
CA ILE A 164 -2.88 6.10 -8.94
C ILE A 164 -2.04 5.16 -9.81
N GLU A 165 -0.76 5.48 -9.92
CA GLU A 165 0.23 4.76 -10.73
C GLU A 165 1.53 4.52 -9.94
N GLY A 166 2.44 3.77 -10.54
CA GLY A 166 3.79 3.58 -10.04
C GLY A 166 3.91 2.43 -9.05
N PHE A 167 3.04 1.40 -9.07
CA PHE A 167 3.06 0.22 -8.18
C PHE A 167 4.31 -0.66 -8.38
N LEU A 168 5.50 -0.16 -7.99
CA LEU A 168 6.75 -0.93 -8.02
C LEU A 168 6.75 -2.06 -6.98
N GLU A 169 7.42 -3.17 -7.28
CA GLU A 169 7.49 -4.36 -6.41
C GLU A 169 8.07 -4.05 -5.02
N ASP A 170 9.00 -3.10 -4.94
CA ASP A 170 9.65 -2.70 -3.67
C ASP A 170 8.67 -2.03 -2.70
N ASP A 171 7.53 -1.52 -3.17
CA ASP A 171 6.53 -0.85 -2.35
C ASP A 171 5.47 -1.80 -1.76
N PHE A 172 5.57 -3.10 -2.04
CA PHE A 172 4.71 -4.15 -1.46
C PHE A 172 5.38 -4.85 -0.27
N ASN A 173 5.89 -4.08 0.69
CA ASN A 173 6.58 -4.60 1.87
C ASN A 173 5.67 -4.61 3.12
N GLU A 174 5.58 -5.77 3.79
CA GLU A 174 4.79 -5.93 5.02
C GLU A 174 5.32 -5.06 6.19
N GLU A 175 6.59 -4.67 6.18
CA GLU A 175 7.20 -3.82 7.22
C GLU A 175 6.74 -2.36 7.20
N ASP A 176 6.14 -1.91 6.09
CA ASP A 176 5.69 -0.52 5.92
C ASP A 176 4.34 -0.24 6.61
N TYR A 177 3.74 -1.27 7.21
CA TYR A 177 2.44 -1.19 7.86
C TYR A 177 2.55 -1.53 9.35
N ASP A 178 1.82 -0.77 10.17
CA ASP A 178 1.60 -1.07 11.58
C ASP A 178 0.33 -1.90 11.76
N TRP A 179 0.48 -3.22 11.70
CA TRP A 179 -0.62 -4.18 11.85
C TRP A 179 -1.25 -4.24 13.25
N ASN A 180 -0.69 -3.56 14.24
CA ASN A 180 -1.32 -3.44 15.56
C ASN A 180 -2.20 -2.19 15.68
N ASN A 181 -2.11 -1.30 14.69
CA ASN A 181 -2.90 -0.09 14.58
C ASN A 181 -3.83 -0.27 13.38
N GLU A 182 -4.71 -1.26 13.51
CA GLU A 182 -5.77 -1.49 12.54
C GLU A 182 -6.88 -0.49 12.86
N ASP A 183 -7.01 0.52 11.99
CA ASP A 183 -8.29 1.21 11.87
C ASP A 183 -9.33 0.11 11.54
N GLU A 184 -10.25 -0.13 12.47
CA GLU A 184 -11.54 -0.75 12.18
C GLU A 184 -12.21 0.16 11.15
N PHE A 185 -12.20 -0.25 9.88
CA PHE A 185 -13.05 0.34 8.84
C PHE A 185 -14.33 -0.48 8.72
#